data_AF-A0A117M2Q6-F1
#
_entry.id   AF-A0A117M2Q6-F1
#
_cell.length_a   1.000
_cell.length_b   1.000
_cell.length_c   1.000
_cell.angle_alpha   90.00
_cell.angle_beta   90.00
_cell.angle_gamma   90.00
#
_symmetry.space_group_name_H-M   'P 1'
#
loop_
_entity.id
_entity.type
_entity.pdbx_description
1 polymer ?
#
loop_
_entity_poly.entity_id
_entity_poly.type
_entity_poly.pdbx_seq_one_letter_code
_entity_poly.pdbx_strand_id
1 'polypeptide(L)' 'MLETRILAAADFVEAIGSHRPYRPALGLEMALEEIKSGVGTKYDEEVVKGCLELFSSGFLPD' A
#
# COMPACT_ATOMS: atom_id res chain seq x y z
N MET A 1 -6.20 -17.54 0.91
CA MET A 1 -7.39 -16.72 0.60
C MET A 1 -6.88 -15.38 0.11
N LEU A 2 -7.42 -14.89 -1.02
CA LEU A 2 -6.93 -13.70 -1.72
C LEU A 2 -7.28 -12.41 -0.94
N GLU A 3 -8.45 -12.40 -0.33
CA GLU A 3 -9.02 -11.32 0.47
C GLU A 3 -8.09 -10.92 1.62
N THR A 4 -7.46 -11.91 2.28
CA THR A 4 -6.48 -11.66 3.35
C THR A 4 -5.23 -10.95 2.84
N ARG A 5 -4.78 -11.27 1.61
CA ARG A 5 -3.61 -10.64 0.98
C ARG A 5 -3.91 -9.19 0.61
N ILE A 6 -5.12 -8.94 0.11
CA ILE A 6 -5.62 -7.59 -0.19
C ILE A 6 -5.70 -6.76 1.09
N LEU A 7 -6.30 -7.29 2.16
CA LEU A 7 -6.39 -6.60 3.45
C LEU A 7 -5.01 -6.29 4.04
N ALA A 8 -4.06 -7.22 3.97
CA ALA A 8 -2.71 -7.00 4.48
C ALA A 8 -1.96 -5.89 3.72
N ALA A 9 -2.10 -5.86 2.39
CA ALA A 9 -1.53 -4.80 1.56
C ALA A 9 -2.17 -3.43 1.86
N ALA A 10 -3.49 -3.38 1.98
CA ALA A 10 -4.22 -2.15 2.29
C ALA A 10 -3.85 -1.59 3.67
N ASP A 11 -3.83 -2.43 4.70
CA ASP A 11 -3.45 -2.04 6.07
C ASP A 11 -2.01 -1.50 6.14
N PHE A 12 -1.10 -2.10 5.38
CA PHE A 12 0.28 -1.60 5.28
C PHE A 12 0.35 -0.21 4.64
N VAL A 13 -0.29 -0.02 3.48
CA VAL A 13 -0.30 1.27 2.78
C VAL A 13 -0.90 2.36 3.65
N GLU A 14 -2.01 2.07 4.34
CA GLU A 14 -2.63 2.99 5.30
C GLU A 14 -1.69 3.28 6.48
N ALA A 15 -1.00 2.28 7.03
CA ALA A 15 -0.10 2.47 8.17
C ALA A 15 1.13 3.34 7.87
N ILE A 16 1.58 3.38 6.62
CA ILE A 16 2.69 4.22 6.15
C ILE A 16 2.19 5.60 5.69
N GLY A 17 1.07 5.62 4.95
CA GLY A 17 0.53 6.82 4.32
C GLY A 17 -0.30 7.71 5.25
N SER A 18 -0.92 7.15 6.29
CA SER A 18 -1.77 7.92 7.22
C SER A 18 -0.97 8.59 8.33
N HIS A 19 -1.40 9.79 8.71
CA HIS A 19 -0.86 10.46 9.88
C HIS A 19 -1.43 9.81 11.14
N ARG A 20 -0.55 9.34 12.03
CA ARG A 20 -0.93 8.91 13.38
C ARG A 20 -0.42 9.93 14.41
N PRO A 21 -1.08 10.09 15.58
CA PRO A 21 -0.53 10.89 16.66
C PRO A 21 0.92 10.45 16.91
N TYR A 22 1.88 11.38 16.83
CA TYR A 22 3.33 11.16 17.02
C TYR A 22 4.08 10.44 15.88
N ARG A 23 3.42 10.07 14.77
CA ARG A 23 4.07 9.58 13.55
C ARG A 23 3.54 10.39 12.34
N PRO A 24 4.31 11.36 11.84
CA PRO A 24 3.96 12.05 10.60
C PRO A 24 3.74 11.03 9.48
N ALA A 25 2.74 11.27 8.64
CA ALA A 25 2.56 10.50 7.41
C ALA A 25 3.86 10.56 6.61
N LEU A 26 4.31 9.40 6.15
CA LEU A 26 5.51 9.30 5.30
C LEU A 26 5.18 9.62 3.83
N GLY A 27 3.88 9.75 3.53
CA GLY A 27 3.35 10.06 2.22
C GLY A 27 2.99 8.80 1.45
N LEU A 28 2.03 8.96 0.53
CA LEU A 28 1.56 7.88 -0.32
C LEU A 28 2.68 7.33 -1.22
N GLU A 29 3.54 8.20 -1.75
CA GLU A 29 4.66 7.79 -2.62
C GLU A 29 5.61 6.81 -1.92
N MET A 30 5.96 7.07 -0.65
CA MET A 30 6.80 6.14 0.10
C MET A 30 6.08 4.80 0.35
N ALA A 31 4.79 4.84 0.68
CA ALA A 31 4.02 3.61 0.88
C ALA A 31 4.01 2.74 -0.39
N LEU A 32 3.89 3.38 -1.57
CA LEU A 32 3.90 2.70 -2.87
C LEU A 32 5.30 2.17 -3.24
N GLU A 33 6.37 2.90 -2.94
CA GLU A 33 7.73 2.40 -3.10
C GLU A 33 7.98 1.17 -2.22
N GLU A 34 7.51 1.20 -0.98
CA GLU A 34 7.82 0.15 0.00
C GLU A 34 6.99 -1.11 -0.20
N ILE A 35 5.74 -0.99 -0.66
CA ILE A 35 4.97 -2.17 -1.05
C ILE A 35 5.56 -2.80 -2.32
N LYS A 36 6.08 -1.98 -3.25
CA LYS A 36 6.76 -2.43 -4.46
C LYS A 36 8.08 -3.15 -4.16
N SER A 37 8.83 -2.68 -3.17
CA SER A 37 10.09 -3.32 -2.74
C SER A 37 9.87 -4.72 -2.11
N GLY A 38 8.69 -4.96 -1.54
CA GLY A 38 8.31 -6.23 -0.91
C GLY A 38 7.55 -7.24 -1.80
N VAL A 39 7.37 -6.96 -3.10
CA VAL A 39 6.65 -7.84 -4.04
C VAL A 39 7.30 -9.22 -4.11
N GLY A 40 6.47 -10.27 -4.13
CA GLY A 40 6.91 -11.66 -4.29
C GLY A 40 7.57 -12.26 -3.04
N THR A 41 7.78 -11.46 -1.99
CA THR A 41 8.37 -11.91 -0.72
C THR A 41 7.43 -11.67 0.46
N LYS A 42 7.01 -10.42 0.67
CA LYS A 42 6.09 -10.02 1.74
C LYS A 42 4.66 -9.84 1.23
N TYR A 43 4.52 -9.45 -0.02
CA TYR A 43 3.24 -9.15 -0.65
C TYR A 43 3.05 -9.97 -1.91
N ASP A 44 1.78 -10.25 -2.20
CA ASP A 44 1.36 -10.94 -3.42
C ASP A 44 1.51 -10.01 -4.63
N GLU A 45 2.09 -10.53 -5.71
CA GLU A 45 2.37 -9.77 -6.92
C GLU A 45 1.09 -9.22 -7.59
N GLU A 46 0.02 -10.01 -7.67
CA GLU A 46 -1.24 -9.57 -8.27
C GLU A 46 -1.89 -8.46 -7.44
N VAL A 47 -1.83 -8.58 -6.12
CA VAL A 47 -2.37 -7.55 -5.20
C VAL A 47 -1.59 -6.25 -5.31
N VAL A 48 -0.25 -6.31 -5.31
CA VAL A 48 0.56 -5.09 -5.44
C VAL A 48 0.37 -4.44 -6.79
N LYS A 49 0.29 -5.23 -7.87
CA LYS A 49 0.02 -4.70 -9.21
C LYS A 49 -1.33 -3.95 -9.25
N GLY A 50 -2.39 -4.56 -8.74
CA GLY A 50 -3.70 -3.92 -8.66
C GLY A 50 -3.69 -2.65 -7.81
N CYS A 51 -2.93 -2.64 -6.71
CA CYS A 51 -2.76 -1.48 -5.85
C CYS A 51 -2.06 -0.32 -6.59
N LEU A 52 -0.95 -0.59 -7.27
CA LEU A 52 -0.21 0.41 -8.05
C LEU A 52 -1.03 0.96 -9.23
N GLU A 53 -1.77 0.09 -9.93
CA GLU A 53 -2.67 0.51 -11.02
C GLU A 53 -3.79 1.43 -10.51
N LEU A 54 -4.36 1.13 -9.34
CA LEU A 54 -5.39 1.97 -8.71
C LEU A 54 -4.88 3.39 -8.46
N PHE A 55 -3.72 3.54 -7.81
CA PHE A 55 -3.16 4.88 -7.52
C PHE A 55 -2.67 5.58 -8.80
N SER A 56 -2.17 4.84 -9.79
CA SER A 56 -1.79 5.40 -11.10
C SER A 56 -3.00 5.90 -11.90
N SER A 57 -4.19 5.34 -11.66
CA SER A 57 -5.44 5.77 -12.30
C SER A 57 -6.04 7.07 -11.72
N GLY A 58 -5.41 7.66 -10.70
CA GLY A 58 -5.84 8.92 -10.08
C GLY A 58 -6.68 8.75 -8.82
N PHE A 59 -6.77 7.53 -8.28
CA PHE A 59 -7.31 7.34 -6.93
C PHE A 59 -6.35 7.98 -5.92
N LEU A 60 -6.85 8.95 -5.16
CA LEU A 60 -6.15 9.54 -4.01
C LEU A 60 -7.01 9.25 -2.78
N PRO A 61 -6.44 8.62 -1.74
CA PRO A 61 -7.15 8.41 -0.49
C PRO A 61 -7.30 9.76 0.24
N ASP A 62 -8.46 9.96 0.88
CA ASP A 62 -8.80 11.17 1.66
C ASP A 62 -7.90 11.37 2.89
#